data_AF-A0A059D4V3-F1
#
_entry.id   AF-A0A059D4V3-F1
#
_cell.length_a   1.000
_cell.length_b   1.000
_cell.length_c   1.000
_cell.angle_alpha   90.00
_cell.angle_beta   90.00
_cell.angle_gamma   90.00
#
_symmetry.space_group_name_H-M   'P 1'
#
loop_
_entity.id
_entity.type
_entity.pdbx_description
1 polymer ?
#
loop_
_entity_poly.entity_id
_entity_poly.type
_entity_poly.pdbx_seq_one_letter_code
_entity_poly.pdbx_strand_id
1 'polypeptide(L)'
;MRAGGLGCYRKDAGHSVKIIWVCGHQGQASCFNSKGYCIQAYASKLASLNEKLIGIKVGDFCYVKDGLVLGQLLGNRFTVTLRGVTADSEHTIKAAADALGKRGFINYFGLQRFGSGSVPTHNIGAALLRGEWKTAVSMILDPREGDILMMFLIQKDVIAIAREYYKESKDIDGTLRRMPRHLVAERAV
;
A
#
# COMPACT_ATOMS: atom_id res chain seq x y z
N MET A 1 -1.76 -0.98 -2.68
CA MET A 1 -2.54 -2.16 -3.09
C MET A 1 -3.01 -2.87 -1.83
N ARG A 2 -4.32 -3.10 -1.63
CA ARG A 2 -4.70 -4.38 -1.01
C ARG A 2 -4.00 -5.46 -1.84
N ALA A 3 -3.63 -6.58 -1.24
CA ALA A 3 -3.22 -7.78 -1.96
C ALA A 3 -4.27 -8.31 -2.99
N GLY A 4 -5.32 -7.54 -3.29
CA GLY A 4 -6.38 -7.85 -4.25
C GLY A 4 -5.92 -7.85 -5.70
N GLY A 5 -4.97 -7.00 -6.12
CA GLY A 5 -4.48 -7.01 -7.50
C GLY A 5 -3.86 -8.36 -7.86
N LEU A 6 -2.84 -8.78 -7.11
CA LEU A 6 -2.20 -10.10 -7.22
C LEU A 6 -3.14 -11.27 -6.90
N GLY A 7 -4.09 -11.05 -5.98
CA GLY A 7 -5.07 -12.06 -5.56
C GLY A 7 -6.12 -12.41 -6.62
N CYS A 8 -6.57 -11.44 -7.42
CA CYS A 8 -7.54 -11.67 -8.50
C CYS A 8 -6.94 -12.56 -9.61
N TYR A 9 -5.69 -12.32 -10.01
CA TYR A 9 -5.02 -13.13 -11.04
C TYR A 9 -4.86 -14.60 -10.67
N ARG A 10 -4.71 -14.90 -9.37
CA ARG A 10 -4.50 -16.26 -8.88
C ARG A 10 -5.77 -17.12 -8.98
N LYS A 11 -6.96 -16.52 -8.92
CA LYS A 11 -8.24 -17.26 -8.96
C LYS A 11 -8.73 -17.53 -10.38
N ASP A 12 -8.55 -16.59 -11.31
CA ASP A 12 -9.19 -16.67 -12.63
C ASP A 12 -8.39 -17.44 -13.70
N ALA A 13 -7.11 -17.72 -13.45
CA ALA A 13 -6.22 -18.30 -14.46
C ALA A 13 -6.22 -19.84 -14.55
N GLY A 14 -6.96 -20.55 -13.69
CA GLY A 14 -7.14 -22.02 -13.73
C GLY A 14 -5.88 -22.88 -13.53
N HIS A 15 -4.70 -22.27 -13.59
CA HIS A 15 -3.40 -22.80 -13.21
C HIS A 15 -2.76 -21.75 -12.30
N SER A 16 -1.90 -22.21 -11.39
CA SER A 16 -1.15 -21.31 -10.51
C SER A 16 -0.26 -20.42 -11.36
N VAL A 17 -0.77 -19.23 -11.73
CA VAL A 17 0.02 -18.09 -12.19
C VAL A 17 0.93 -17.74 -11.02
N LYS A 18 2.03 -18.47 -10.94
CA LYS A 18 3.14 -18.18 -10.08
C LYS A 18 3.72 -16.93 -10.69
N ILE A 19 3.35 -15.83 -10.04
CA ILE A 19 4.16 -14.63 -9.92
C ILE A 19 3.86 -13.57 -11.00
N ILE A 20 3.23 -12.47 -10.56
CA ILE A 20 3.30 -11.16 -11.20
C ILE A 20 4.17 -10.30 -10.28
N TRP A 21 5.39 -9.95 -10.69
CA TRP A 21 6.13 -8.89 -9.98
C TRP A 21 5.89 -7.57 -10.65
N VAL A 22 5.58 -6.56 -9.84
CA VAL A 22 5.52 -5.16 -10.24
C VAL A 22 6.81 -4.52 -9.74
N CYS A 23 7.56 -3.85 -10.63
CA CYS A 23 8.76 -3.14 -10.21
C CYS A 23 8.39 -1.78 -9.59
N GLY A 24 7.83 -1.79 -8.38
CA GLY A 24 7.53 -0.57 -7.61
C GLY A 24 6.14 -0.56 -6.96
N HIS A 25 6.02 0.17 -5.85
CA HIS A 25 4.74 0.41 -5.18
C HIS A 25 4.15 1.75 -5.64
N GLN A 26 2.89 1.73 -6.07
CA GLN A 26 2.14 2.89 -6.53
C GLN A 26 1.02 3.25 -5.54
N GLY A 27 0.62 4.53 -5.51
CA GLY A 27 -0.44 5.05 -4.64
C GLY A 27 -1.80 4.38 -4.91
N GLN A 28 -2.75 4.45 -3.98
CA GLN A 28 -4.05 3.77 -4.14
C GLN A 28 -5.13 4.61 -4.84
N ALA A 29 -4.89 5.92 -5.02
CA ALA A 29 -5.88 6.88 -5.52
C ALA A 29 -5.47 7.51 -6.86
N SER A 30 -4.76 6.78 -7.73
CA SER A 30 -4.38 7.29 -9.05
C SER A 30 -4.38 6.17 -10.08
N CYS A 31 -4.38 6.54 -11.37
CA CYS A 31 -4.16 5.61 -12.46
C CYS A 31 -2.65 5.42 -12.65
N PHE A 32 -2.22 4.18 -12.84
CA PHE A 32 -0.81 3.88 -13.03
C PHE A 32 -0.60 2.80 -14.08
N ASN A 33 0.52 2.92 -14.78
CA ASN A 33 1.05 1.89 -15.64
C ASN A 33 2.32 1.34 -14.99
N SER A 34 2.49 0.02 -15.02
CA SER A 34 3.72 -0.62 -14.58
C SER A 34 4.01 -1.85 -15.42
N LYS A 35 5.31 -2.15 -15.58
CA LYS A 35 5.75 -3.43 -16.12
C LYS A 35 5.51 -4.52 -15.08
N GLY A 36 5.01 -5.65 -15.57
CA GLY A 36 4.93 -6.89 -14.83
C GLY A 36 5.53 -8.04 -15.64
N TYR A 37 5.99 -9.10 -14.97
CA TYR A 37 6.39 -10.33 -15.64
C TYR A 37 5.56 -11.51 -15.11
N CYS A 38 5.34 -12.50 -15.97
CA CYS A 38 4.68 -13.75 -15.63
C CYS A 38 5.48 -14.90 -16.22
N ILE A 39 5.59 -16.01 -15.49
CA ILE A 39 6.28 -17.21 -15.97
C ILE A 39 5.27 -18.11 -16.70
N GLN A 40 5.67 -18.65 -17.86
CA GLN A 40 4.92 -19.66 -18.61
C GLN A 40 3.44 -19.29 -18.88
N ALA A 41 3.20 -18.05 -19.32
CA ALA A 41 1.86 -17.60 -19.69
C ALA A 41 1.80 -17.20 -21.16
N TYR A 42 0.70 -17.58 -21.83
CA TYR A 42 0.40 -17.12 -23.18
C TYR A 42 -0.20 -15.71 -23.14
N ALA A 43 0.33 -14.82 -23.99
CA ALA A 43 -0.17 -13.45 -24.15
C ALA A 43 -1.68 -13.39 -24.43
N SER A 44 -2.22 -14.30 -25.25
CA SER A 44 -3.66 -14.38 -25.56
C SER A 44 -4.51 -14.63 -24.31
N LYS A 45 -4.05 -15.51 -23.42
CA LYS A 45 -4.74 -15.82 -22.16
C LYS A 45 -4.72 -14.61 -21.23
N LEU A 46 -3.60 -13.89 -21.14
CA LEU A 46 -3.55 -12.65 -20.36
C LEU A 46 -4.44 -11.56 -20.96
N ALA A 47 -4.45 -11.40 -22.28
CA ALA A 47 -5.29 -10.43 -22.98
C ALA A 47 -6.79 -10.66 -22.70
N SER A 48 -7.25 -11.91 -22.67
CA SER A 48 -8.65 -12.25 -22.36
C SER A 48 -9.11 -11.81 -20.97
N LEU A 49 -8.18 -11.58 -20.02
CA LEU A 49 -8.54 -11.08 -18.69
C LEU A 49 -9.07 -9.65 -18.73
N ASN A 50 -8.76 -8.87 -19.78
CA ASN A 50 -9.24 -7.50 -19.91
C ASN A 50 -10.77 -7.39 -19.98
N GLU A 51 -11.47 -8.46 -20.38
CA GLU A 51 -12.93 -8.53 -20.40
C GLU A 51 -13.53 -8.71 -19.01
N LYS A 52 -12.77 -9.33 -18.09
CA LYS A 52 -13.23 -9.69 -16.75
C LYS A 52 -12.75 -8.70 -15.67
N LEU A 53 -11.61 -8.04 -15.92
CA LEU A 53 -10.99 -7.14 -14.96
C LEU A 53 -11.62 -5.74 -15.02
N ILE A 54 -12.03 -5.25 -13.85
CA ILE A 54 -12.53 -3.88 -13.66
C ILE A 54 -11.40 -3.03 -13.08
N GLY A 55 -11.14 -1.86 -13.67
CA GLY A 55 -10.12 -0.92 -13.21
C GLY A 55 -8.67 -1.38 -13.44
N ILE A 56 -8.46 -2.48 -14.15
CA ILE A 56 -7.14 -2.99 -14.52
C ILE A 56 -7.18 -3.44 -15.98
N LYS A 57 -6.13 -3.10 -16.73
CA LYS A 57 -5.89 -3.59 -18.08
C LYS A 57 -4.46 -4.14 -18.18
N VAL A 58 -4.28 -5.18 -18.99
CA VAL A 58 -3.00 -5.80 -19.31
C VAL A 58 -2.78 -5.77 -20.82
N GLY A 59 -1.55 -5.50 -21.24
CA GLY A 59 -1.20 -5.30 -22.65
C GLY A 59 0.30 -5.26 -22.83
N ASP A 60 0.75 -4.82 -24.01
CA ASP A 60 2.17 -4.66 -24.38
C ASP A 60 3.02 -5.90 -24.06
N PHE A 61 2.50 -7.07 -24.43
CA PHE A 61 3.13 -8.35 -24.12
C PHE A 61 4.42 -8.55 -24.91
N CYS A 62 5.46 -9.01 -24.21
CA CYS A 62 6.73 -9.41 -24.81
C CYS A 62 7.28 -10.62 -24.07
N TYR A 63 7.84 -11.58 -24.80
CA TYR A 63 8.52 -12.74 -24.22
C TYR A 63 9.99 -12.41 -24.03
N VAL A 64 10.47 -12.60 -22.80
CA VAL A 64 11.84 -12.32 -22.40
C VAL A 64 12.43 -13.56 -21.72
N LYS A 65 13.76 -13.71 -21.78
CA LYS A 65 14.47 -14.81 -21.12
C LYS A 65 14.56 -14.59 -19.61
N ASP A 66 14.85 -13.35 -19.21
CA ASP A 66 15.05 -12.97 -17.83
C ASP A 66 13.82 -12.29 -17.22
N GLY A 67 13.53 -12.60 -15.97
CA GLY A 67 12.43 -11.97 -15.22
C GLY A 67 12.78 -10.55 -14.73
N LEU A 68 11.75 -9.82 -14.29
CA LEU A 68 11.97 -8.53 -13.62
C LEU A 68 12.28 -8.74 -12.14
N VAL A 69 13.20 -7.96 -11.59
CA VAL A 69 13.48 -7.94 -10.14
C VAL A 69 13.26 -6.55 -9.55
N LEU A 70 12.96 -6.52 -8.24
CA LEU A 70 12.83 -5.25 -7.53
C LEU A 70 14.14 -4.44 -7.63
N GLY A 71 13.99 -3.13 -7.90
CA GLY A 71 15.13 -2.22 -8.04
C GLY A 71 15.59 -1.99 -9.49
N GLN A 72 15.06 -2.73 -10.47
CA GLN A 72 15.38 -2.50 -11.90
C GLN A 72 14.72 -1.24 -12.50
N LEU A 73 13.77 -0.62 -11.81
CA LEU A 73 13.12 0.60 -12.27
C LEU A 73 14.00 1.82 -11.95
N LEU A 74 14.34 2.61 -12.97
CA LEU A 74 15.08 3.87 -12.81
C LEU A 74 14.26 4.97 -12.16
N GLY A 75 12.94 4.98 -12.37
CA GLY A 75 12.04 5.98 -11.80
C GLY A 75 10.62 5.86 -12.35
N ASN A 76 9.76 6.75 -11.87
CA ASN A 76 8.37 6.85 -12.32
C ASN A 76 8.15 8.19 -13.02
N ARG A 77 7.35 8.17 -14.10
CA ARG A 77 6.82 9.41 -14.71
C ARG A 77 5.46 9.69 -14.09
N PHE A 78 5.30 10.90 -13.57
CA PHE A 78 4.04 11.37 -13.01
C PHE A 78 3.43 12.45 -13.89
N THR A 79 2.12 12.38 -14.07
CA THR A 79 1.30 13.48 -14.57
C THR A 79 0.37 13.87 -13.43
N VAL A 80 0.52 15.09 -12.91
CA VAL A 80 -0.21 15.56 -11.73
C VAL A 80 -1.07 16.76 -12.11
N THR A 81 -2.35 16.69 -11.76
CA THR A 81 -3.27 17.83 -11.91
C THR A 81 -3.58 18.40 -10.54
N LEU A 82 -3.14 19.63 -10.29
CA LEU A 82 -3.49 20.38 -9.07
C LEU A 82 -4.83 21.09 -9.30
N ARG A 83 -5.77 20.96 -8.36
CA ARG A 83 -7.10 21.60 -8.40
C ARG A 83 -7.23 22.58 -7.23
N GLY A 84 -7.96 23.67 -7.44
CA GLY A 84 -8.18 24.68 -6.39
C GLY A 84 -6.92 25.44 -5.98
N VAL A 85 -6.05 25.75 -6.95
CA VAL A 85 -4.80 26.48 -6.69
C VAL A 85 -5.12 27.95 -6.39
N THR A 86 -4.65 28.44 -5.25
CA THR A 86 -4.68 29.86 -4.87
C THR A 86 -3.28 30.42 -4.99
N ALA A 87 -3.11 31.49 -5.76
CA ALA A 87 -1.84 32.19 -5.92
C ALA A 87 -2.10 33.66 -6.25
N ASP A 88 -1.16 34.53 -5.90
CA ASP A 88 -1.27 35.97 -6.16
C ASP A 88 -1.31 36.28 -7.66
N SER A 89 -0.65 35.45 -8.48
CA SER A 89 -0.64 35.57 -9.95
C SER A 89 -0.26 34.27 -10.64
N GLU A 90 -0.56 34.18 -11.94
CA GLU A 90 -0.09 33.07 -12.81
C GLU A 90 1.44 33.05 -12.91
N HIS A 91 2.09 34.21 -12.85
CA HIS A 91 3.55 34.32 -12.85
C HIS A 91 4.17 33.58 -11.66
N THR A 92 3.56 33.67 -10.47
CA THR A 92 4.01 32.95 -9.28
C THR A 92 3.99 31.43 -9.50
N ILE A 93 2.93 30.90 -10.12
CA ILE A 93 2.79 29.47 -10.43
C ILE A 93 3.87 29.03 -11.42
N LYS A 94 4.06 29.81 -12.49
CA LYS A 94 5.07 29.52 -13.51
C LYS A 94 6.48 29.54 -12.92
N ALA A 95 6.82 30.56 -12.13
CA ALA A 95 8.11 30.68 -11.47
C ALA A 95 8.38 29.50 -10.52
N ALA A 96 7.36 29.04 -9.78
CA ALA A 96 7.47 27.87 -8.90
C ALA A 96 7.71 26.58 -9.70
N ALA A 97 6.98 26.35 -10.81
CA ALA A 97 7.16 25.20 -11.67
C ALA A 97 8.56 25.19 -12.33
N ASP A 98 9.03 26.34 -12.81
CA ASP A 98 10.36 26.50 -13.39
C ASP A 98 11.46 26.24 -12.35
N ALA A 99 11.29 26.74 -11.13
CA ALA A 99 12.22 26.48 -10.04
C ALA A 99 12.27 24.99 -9.68
N LEU A 100 11.12 24.31 -9.61
CA LEU A 100 11.04 22.87 -9.37
C LEU A 100 11.76 22.08 -10.47
N GLY A 101 11.61 22.47 -11.74
CA GLY A 101 12.30 21.83 -12.86
C GLY A 101 13.81 22.03 -12.86
N LYS A 102 14.28 23.23 -12.51
CA LYS A 102 15.72 23.58 -12.52
C LYS A 102 16.48 23.12 -11.28
N ARG A 103 15.86 23.24 -10.11
CA ARG A 103 16.49 22.99 -8.81
C ARG A 103 16.07 21.66 -8.18
N GLY A 104 15.00 21.05 -8.68
CA GLY A 104 14.40 19.87 -8.06
C GLY A 104 13.67 20.22 -6.76
N PHE A 105 13.60 19.24 -5.87
CA PHE A 105 12.97 19.33 -4.56
C PHE A 105 13.74 18.48 -3.54
N ILE A 106 13.48 18.70 -2.25
CA ILE A 106 14.11 17.92 -1.19
C ILE A 106 13.49 16.52 -1.15
N ASN A 107 14.32 15.49 -1.26
CA ASN A 107 13.88 14.10 -1.31
C ASN A 107 13.51 13.54 0.08
N TYR A 108 12.38 14.00 0.63
CA TYR A 108 11.85 13.51 1.89
C TYR A 108 11.11 12.18 1.74
N PHE A 109 11.13 11.38 2.81
CA PHE A 109 10.15 10.31 2.98
C PHE A 109 8.76 10.92 3.19
N GLY A 110 7.85 10.71 2.24
CA GLY A 110 6.46 11.20 2.36
C GLY A 110 5.69 10.53 3.50
N LEU A 111 4.62 11.18 3.98
CA LEU A 111 3.82 10.72 5.13
C LEU A 111 3.30 9.29 5.00
N GLN A 112 3.01 8.82 3.79
CA GLN A 112 2.61 7.42 3.52
C GLN A 112 3.62 6.39 4.06
N ARG A 113 4.92 6.74 4.12
CA ARG A 113 5.97 5.86 4.67
C ARG A 113 5.90 5.69 6.17
N PHE A 114 5.24 6.62 6.86
CA PHE A 114 5.07 6.57 8.31
C PHE A 114 3.74 5.92 8.73
N GLY A 115 2.94 5.47 7.76
CA GLY A 115 1.61 4.91 7.99
C GLY A 115 0.55 6.02 8.12
N SER A 116 -0.70 5.67 7.82
CA SER A 116 -1.86 6.57 7.93
C SER A 116 -2.70 6.29 9.19
N GLY A 117 -2.19 5.46 10.09
CA GLY A 117 -2.85 5.12 11.35
C GLY A 117 -2.56 6.16 12.43
N SER A 118 -3.30 6.08 13.53
CA SER A 118 -3.13 6.91 14.72
C SER A 118 -1.80 6.70 15.44
N VAL A 119 -1.14 5.55 15.24
CA VAL A 119 0.21 5.29 15.74
C VAL A 119 1.20 5.36 14.57
N PRO A 120 2.11 6.35 14.55
CA PRO A 120 3.14 6.44 13.54
C PRO A 120 4.13 5.27 13.62
N THR A 121 4.41 4.66 12.48
CA THR A 121 5.29 3.45 12.40
C THR A 121 6.72 3.71 12.88
N HIS A 122 7.23 4.93 12.72
CA HIS A 122 8.58 5.29 13.18
C HIS A 122 8.71 5.24 14.72
N ASN A 123 7.63 5.50 15.46
CA ASN A 123 7.64 5.40 16.92
C ASN A 123 7.77 3.95 17.38
N ILE A 124 7.07 3.03 16.71
CA ILE A 124 7.21 1.58 16.93
C ILE A 124 8.65 1.16 16.64
N GLY A 125 9.21 1.58 15.49
CA GLY A 125 10.60 1.30 15.13
C GLY A 125 11.59 1.83 16.17
N ALA A 126 11.38 3.06 16.69
CA ALA A 126 12.24 3.65 17.71
C ALA A 126 12.17 2.90 19.05
N ALA A 127 11.00 2.39 19.44
CA ALA A 127 10.85 1.56 20.64
C ALA A 127 11.58 0.22 20.48
N LEU A 128 11.46 -0.42 19.31
CA LEU A 128 12.19 -1.66 19.00
C LEU A 128 13.71 -1.47 19.07
N LEU A 129 14.23 -0.39 18.47
CA LEU A 129 15.67 -0.10 18.49
C LEU A 129 16.21 0.22 19.89
N ARG A 130 15.35 0.73 20.79
CA ARG A 130 15.69 0.96 22.21
C ARG A 130 15.54 -0.26 23.09
N GLY A 131 15.08 -1.40 22.55
CA GLY A 131 14.78 -2.60 23.34
C GLY A 131 13.54 -2.48 24.22
N GLU A 132 12.67 -1.50 23.95
CA GLU A 132 11.43 -1.26 24.68
C GLU A 132 10.31 -2.17 24.15
N TRP A 133 10.50 -3.49 24.27
CA TRP A 133 9.63 -4.51 23.66
C TRP A 133 8.17 -4.37 24.07
N LYS A 134 7.92 -4.19 25.37
CA LYS A 134 6.55 -4.03 25.91
C LYS A 134 5.86 -2.80 25.31
N THR A 135 6.59 -1.70 25.18
CA THR A 135 6.10 -0.47 24.57
C THR A 135 5.77 -0.69 23.10
N ALA A 136 6.64 -1.35 22.33
CA ALA A 136 6.40 -1.67 20.93
C ALA A 136 5.14 -2.54 20.74
N VAL A 137 4.96 -3.58 21.58
CA VAL A 137 3.77 -4.44 21.56
C VAL A 137 2.51 -3.66 21.90
N SER A 138 2.53 -2.85 22.96
CA SER A 138 1.43 -1.95 23.33
C SER A 138 1.08 -1.00 22.19
N MET A 139 2.07 -0.39 21.56
CA MET A 139 1.83 0.50 20.41
C MET A 139 1.14 -0.22 19.25
N ILE A 140 1.35 -1.53 19.04
CA ILE A 140 0.72 -2.32 17.99
C ILE A 140 -0.72 -2.73 18.38
N LEU A 141 -0.93 -3.19 19.61
CA LEU A 141 -2.16 -3.88 20.04
C LEU A 141 -3.14 -3.03 20.86
N ASP A 142 -2.70 -1.94 21.49
CA ASP A 142 -3.58 -1.13 22.34
C ASP A 142 -4.63 -0.36 21.51
N PRO A 143 -5.83 -0.11 22.07
CA PRO A 143 -6.89 0.69 21.45
C PRO A 143 -6.43 2.09 21.05
N ARG A 144 -6.96 2.64 19.95
CA ARG A 144 -6.55 3.95 19.44
C ARG A 144 -7.74 4.81 19.03
N GLU A 145 -7.64 6.13 19.22
CA GLU A 145 -8.74 7.09 18.97
C GLU A 145 -9.24 7.09 17.51
N GLY A 146 -8.38 6.74 16.54
CA GLY A 146 -8.75 6.62 15.12
C GLY A 146 -9.48 5.32 14.73
N ASP A 147 -9.55 4.34 15.62
CA ASP A 147 -10.36 3.13 15.41
C ASP A 147 -11.85 3.43 15.65
N ILE A 148 -12.15 4.41 16.51
CA ILE A 148 -13.50 4.79 16.97
C ILE A 148 -14.18 5.77 15.99
N LEU A 149 -13.44 6.72 15.43
CA LEU A 149 -14.01 7.80 14.58
C LEU A 149 -14.48 7.33 13.18
N MET A 150 -14.34 6.04 12.86
CA MET A 150 -14.87 5.43 11.62
C MET A 150 -16.04 4.48 11.88
N MET A 151 -16.83 4.77 12.91
CA MET A 151 -18.05 4.08 13.32
C MET A 151 -19.09 3.88 12.19
N PHE A 152 -19.07 4.72 11.14
CA PHE A 152 -20.11 4.72 10.10
C PHE A 152 -19.93 3.70 8.96
N LEU A 153 -18.87 2.87 8.96
CA LEU A 153 -18.63 1.84 7.93
C LEU A 153 -18.31 0.47 8.57
N ILE A 154 -19.36 -0.25 8.98
CA ILE A 154 -19.63 -1.70 9.26
C ILE A 154 -18.47 -2.72 9.48
N GLN A 155 -17.22 -2.50 9.08
CA GLN A 155 -16.10 -3.45 9.25
C GLN A 155 -15.08 -3.11 10.36
N LYS A 156 -15.06 -1.88 10.89
CA LYS A 156 -14.01 -1.43 11.83
C LYS A 156 -14.26 -1.73 13.30
N ASP A 157 -15.49 -2.09 13.64
CA ASP A 157 -15.91 -2.40 15.01
C ASP A 157 -15.13 -3.60 15.59
N VAL A 158 -14.87 -4.61 14.76
CA VAL A 158 -14.16 -5.84 15.15
C VAL A 158 -12.73 -5.57 15.63
N ILE A 159 -12.03 -4.60 15.04
CA ILE A 159 -10.64 -4.28 15.41
C ILE A 159 -10.61 -3.57 16.75
N ALA A 160 -11.47 -2.57 16.95
CA ALA A 160 -11.58 -1.85 18.20
C ALA A 160 -11.95 -2.80 19.36
N ILE A 161 -12.96 -3.66 19.16
CA ILE A 161 -13.38 -4.67 20.15
C ILE A 161 -12.23 -5.64 20.46
N ALA A 162 -11.50 -6.12 19.46
CA ALA A 162 -10.38 -7.03 19.69
C ALA A 162 -9.24 -6.38 20.50
N ARG A 163 -8.96 -5.09 20.24
CA ARG A 163 -7.94 -4.33 20.99
C ARG A 163 -8.39 -4.02 22.41
N GLU A 164 -9.66 -3.71 22.64
CA GLU A 164 -10.19 -3.51 23.99
C GLU A 164 -10.16 -4.81 24.79
N TYR A 165 -10.58 -5.93 24.17
CA TYR A 165 -10.46 -7.25 24.76
C TYR A 165 -9.01 -7.59 25.15
N TYR A 166 -8.03 -7.29 24.29
CA TYR A 166 -6.61 -7.46 24.64
C TYR A 166 -6.21 -6.60 25.84
N LYS A 167 -6.66 -5.34 25.87
CA LYS A 167 -6.32 -4.40 26.94
C LYS A 167 -6.79 -4.91 28.31
N GLU A 168 -8.00 -5.46 28.39
CA GLU A 168 -8.62 -6.01 29.60
C GLU A 168 -8.06 -7.39 29.97
N SER A 169 -8.04 -8.33 29.02
CA SER A 169 -7.77 -9.75 29.30
C SER A 169 -6.28 -10.12 29.23
N LYS A 170 -5.48 -9.35 28.47
CA LYS A 170 -4.11 -9.71 28.05
C LYS A 170 -4.00 -11.07 27.33
N ASP A 171 -5.12 -11.66 26.89
CA ASP A 171 -5.15 -12.91 26.12
C ASP A 171 -4.83 -12.63 24.65
N ILE A 172 -3.59 -12.92 24.25
CA ILE A 172 -3.13 -12.73 22.86
C ILE A 172 -3.82 -13.71 21.91
N ASP A 173 -3.97 -14.97 22.29
CA ASP A 173 -4.55 -16.00 21.43
C ASP A 173 -6.04 -15.69 21.15
N GLY A 174 -6.77 -15.29 22.19
CA GLY A 174 -8.14 -14.82 22.09
C GLY A 174 -8.27 -13.56 21.24
N THR A 175 -7.32 -12.64 21.36
CA THR A 175 -7.27 -11.41 20.55
C THR A 175 -7.07 -11.72 19.07
N LEU A 176 -6.07 -12.55 18.73
CA LEU A 176 -5.73 -12.87 17.34
C LEU A 176 -6.81 -13.68 16.62
N ARG A 177 -7.65 -14.44 17.35
CA ARG A 177 -8.84 -15.11 16.79
C ARG A 177 -9.93 -14.11 16.39
N ARG A 178 -10.05 -13.00 17.11
CA ARG A 178 -11.04 -11.93 16.85
C ARG A 178 -10.57 -10.95 15.78
N MET A 179 -9.25 -10.77 15.63
CA MET A 179 -8.69 -9.87 14.63
C MET A 179 -8.86 -10.38 13.18
N PRO A 180 -9.19 -9.50 12.22
CA PRO A 180 -9.21 -9.84 10.80
C PRO A 180 -7.86 -10.38 10.30
N ARG A 181 -7.91 -11.36 9.39
CA ARG A 181 -6.71 -12.00 8.83
C ARG A 181 -5.78 -11.07 8.05
N HIS A 182 -6.26 -9.92 7.61
CA HIS A 182 -5.46 -8.97 6.82
C HIS A 182 -4.57 -8.05 7.69
N LEU A 183 -4.70 -8.09 9.01
CA LEU A 183 -3.85 -7.37 9.96
C LEU A 183 -2.53 -8.12 10.18
N VAL A 184 -1.57 -7.94 9.26
CA VAL A 184 -0.32 -8.73 9.26
C VAL A 184 0.57 -8.38 10.44
N ALA A 185 0.66 -7.10 10.82
CA ALA A 185 1.57 -6.66 11.89
C ALA A 185 1.09 -7.17 13.25
N GLU A 186 -0.20 -7.03 13.54
CA GLU A 186 -0.80 -7.48 14.80
C GLU A 186 -0.70 -8.99 14.97
N ARG A 187 -0.79 -9.75 13.87
CA ARG A 187 -0.67 -11.22 13.88
C ARG A 187 0.76 -11.74 13.93
N ALA A 188 1.75 -10.84 13.80
CA ALA A 188 3.17 -11.18 13.87
C ALA A 188 3.80 -10.82 15.23
N VAL A 189 3.01 -10.24 16.15
CA VAL A 189 3.34 -10.09 17.57
C VAL A 189 3.30 -11.45 18.23
#